data_AF-A0A943LMJ0-F1
#
_entry.id   AF-A0A943LMJ0-F1
#
_cell.length_a   1.000
_cell.length_b   1.000
_cell.length_c   1.000
_cell.angle_alpha   90.00
_cell.angle_beta   90.00
_cell.angle_gamma   90.00
#
_symmetry.space_group_name_H-M   'P 1'
#
loop_
_entity.id
_entity.type
_entity.pdbx_description
1 polymer ?
#
loop_
_entity_poly.entity_id
_entity_poly.type
_entity_poly.pdbx_seq_one_letter_code
_entity_poly.pdbx_strand_id
1 'polypeptide(L)'
;MYTYNLFQWILLFYIYCFLGWCVESTIVSTREKRFINRGFLKGPFLPIYGTGTILILFVSLPLINHPILVYIAGLISTTILEYFTGWLMETIFKIKYWDYTDDKFNYKGRICLVSSLFWGVLTLFVVYIIHAPISNIISNLGNTTTIVLSIIASIIFIFDFVYSTYNVLDLNRILKFMTKIREEMETLSTQIKEKTSSLSSTDLNLIKEKLSSLKVEYDKYAEKVNFFHKQIIKAYPSASSKKFNEAFKVLKDKIGNTFRRK
;
A
#
# COMPACT_ATOMS: atom_id res chain seq x y z
N MET A 1 30.11 6.54 -16.90
CA MET A 1 28.69 6.99 -16.87
C MET A 1 27.88 5.86 -17.47
N TYR A 2 26.98 5.22 -16.72
CA TYR A 2 26.20 4.11 -17.26
C TYR A 2 25.20 4.63 -18.30
N THR A 3 25.46 4.36 -19.58
CA THR A 3 24.54 4.73 -20.67
C THR A 3 23.61 3.55 -20.94
N TYR A 4 22.53 3.45 -20.18
CA TYR A 4 21.48 2.48 -20.45
C TYR A 4 20.53 3.01 -21.54
N ASN A 5 20.12 2.13 -22.45
CA ASN A 5 19.02 2.43 -23.35
C ASN A 5 17.67 2.34 -22.61
N LEU A 6 16.58 2.77 -23.27
CA LEU A 6 15.24 2.80 -22.67
C LEU A 6 14.80 1.43 -22.12
N PHE A 7 15.01 0.35 -22.88
CA PHE A 7 14.59 -0.99 -22.47
C PHE A 7 15.42 -1.53 -21.29
N GLN A 8 16.70 -1.19 -21.23
CA GLN A 8 17.54 -1.51 -20.06
C GLN A 8 17.06 -0.78 -18.80
N TRP A 9 16.64 0.48 -18.92
CA TRP A 9 16.01 1.21 -17.80
C TRP A 9 14.69 0.58 -17.35
N ILE A 10 13.86 0.15 -18.31
CA ILE A 10 12.61 -0.57 -18.01
C ILE A 10 12.89 -1.90 -17.31
N LEU A 11 13.91 -2.64 -17.74
CA LEU A 11 14.26 -3.90 -17.11
C LEU A 11 14.84 -3.69 -15.70
N LEU A 12 15.70 -2.68 -15.52
CA LEU A 12 16.19 -2.24 -14.21
C LEU A 12 15.01 -1.94 -13.28
N PHE A 13 14.02 -1.17 -13.75
CA PHE A 13 12.80 -0.87 -12.97
C PHE A 13 12.15 -2.14 -12.43
N TYR A 14 11.88 -3.13 -13.29
CA TYR A 14 11.20 -4.36 -12.86
C TYR A 14 12.06 -5.24 -11.95
N ILE A 15 13.37 -5.33 -12.20
CA ILE A 15 14.29 -6.05 -11.31
C ILE A 15 14.27 -5.42 -9.91
N TYR A 16 14.33 -4.10 -9.80
CA TYR A 16 14.26 -3.44 -8.48
C TYR A 16 12.88 -3.50 -7.83
N CYS A 17 11.80 -3.50 -8.62
CA CYS A 17 10.46 -3.80 -8.11
C CYS A 17 10.42 -5.19 -7.46
N PHE A 18 11.03 -6.18 -8.10
CA PHE A 18 11.08 -7.56 -7.61
C PHE A 18 12.00 -7.72 -6.40
N LEU A 19 13.20 -7.14 -6.41
CA LEU A 19 14.11 -7.19 -5.27
C LEU A 19 13.52 -6.49 -4.03
N GLY A 20 12.91 -5.32 -4.23
CA GLY A 20 12.17 -4.63 -3.17
C GLY A 20 11.02 -5.49 -2.62
N TRP A 21 10.27 -6.15 -3.50
CA TRP A 21 9.24 -7.10 -3.10
C TRP A 21 9.78 -8.26 -2.28
N CYS A 22 10.89 -8.89 -2.69
CA CYS A 22 11.53 -9.98 -1.95
C CYS A 22 11.90 -9.53 -0.53
N VAL A 23 12.56 -8.38 -0.40
CA VAL A 23 13.01 -7.84 0.89
C VAL A 23 11.81 -7.52 1.79
N GLU A 24 10.87 -6.70 1.32
CA GLU A 24 9.77 -6.24 2.16
C GLU A 24 8.78 -7.36 2.49
N SER A 25 8.47 -8.25 1.54
CA SER A 25 7.64 -9.42 1.80
C SER A 25 8.30 -10.35 2.82
N THR A 26 9.62 -10.56 2.76
CA THR A 26 10.34 -11.39 3.74
C THR A 26 10.29 -10.78 5.14
N ILE A 27 10.60 -9.48 5.27
CA ILE A 27 10.58 -8.77 6.56
C ILE A 27 9.20 -8.87 7.20
N VAL A 28 8.15 -8.52 6.45
CA VAL A 28 6.78 -8.49 6.97
C VAL A 28 6.28 -9.91 7.25
N SER A 29 6.59 -10.89 6.39
CA SER A 29 6.20 -12.29 6.62
C SER A 29 6.84 -12.87 7.88
N THR A 30 8.11 -12.50 8.15
CA THR A 30 8.84 -12.95 9.33
C THR A 30 8.26 -12.35 10.60
N ARG A 31 7.97 -11.04 10.59
CA ARG A 31 7.33 -10.33 11.71
C ARG A 31 5.95 -10.90 12.04
N GLU A 32 5.18 -11.24 11.01
CA GLU A 32 3.80 -11.74 11.13
C GLU A 32 3.71 -13.26 11.23
N LYS A 33 4.85 -13.98 11.17
CA LYS A 33 4.96 -15.44 11.23
C LYS A 33 4.11 -16.19 10.20
N ARG A 34 3.84 -15.57 9.05
CA ARG A 34 3.07 -16.15 7.94
C ARG A 34 3.47 -15.46 6.64
N PHE A 35 3.34 -16.16 5.52
CA PHE A 35 3.60 -15.54 4.23
C PHE A 35 2.63 -14.37 3.98
N ILE A 36 3.21 -13.21 3.67
CA ILE A 36 2.53 -11.98 3.30
C ILE A 36 3.11 -11.50 1.99
N ASN A 37 2.27 -11.54 0.97
CA ASN A 37 2.54 -10.87 -0.28
C ASN A 37 2.43 -9.35 -0.05
N ARG A 38 3.56 -8.67 0.04
CA ARG A 38 3.60 -7.22 0.25
C ARG A 38 3.37 -6.50 -1.08
N GLY A 39 2.83 -5.30 -1.01
CA GLY A 39 2.64 -4.44 -2.19
C GLY A 39 1.18 -4.16 -2.51
N PHE A 40 0.97 -3.12 -3.30
CA PHE A 40 -0.31 -2.77 -3.89
C PHE A 40 -0.71 -3.74 -5.01
N LEU A 41 0.30 -4.24 -5.74
CA LEU A 41 0.16 -5.20 -6.82
C LEU A 41 0.05 -6.64 -6.29
N LYS A 42 -0.52 -7.53 -7.10
CA LYS A 42 -0.66 -8.94 -6.74
C LYS A 42 0.57 -9.75 -7.09
N GLY A 43 1.20 -9.41 -8.20
CA GLY A 43 2.48 -9.94 -8.62
C GLY A 43 3.61 -9.45 -7.72
N PRO A 44 4.80 -10.02 -7.89
CA PRO A 44 5.96 -9.73 -7.04
C PRO A 44 6.62 -8.40 -7.45
N PHE A 45 5.86 -7.31 -7.43
CA PHE A 45 6.29 -5.99 -7.86
C PHE A 45 5.94 -4.94 -6.81
N LEU A 46 6.96 -4.26 -6.28
CA LEU A 46 6.80 -3.04 -5.49
C LEU A 46 7.26 -1.83 -6.32
N PRO A 47 6.34 -1.11 -7.01
CA PRO A 47 6.68 0.01 -7.89
C PRO A 47 7.51 1.09 -7.21
N ILE A 48 7.27 1.36 -5.93
CA ILE A 48 8.01 2.37 -5.16
C ILE A 48 9.51 2.06 -5.06
N TYR A 49 9.91 0.78 -5.03
CA TYR A 49 11.33 0.38 -5.02
C TYR A 49 11.96 0.49 -6.40
N GLY A 50 11.22 0.14 -7.45
CA GLY A 50 11.66 0.35 -8.83
C GLY A 50 11.89 1.83 -9.12
N THR A 51 10.89 2.66 -8.85
CA THR A 51 10.96 4.12 -9.04
C THR A 51 12.02 4.74 -8.13
N GLY A 52 12.06 4.34 -6.85
CA GLY A 52 13.03 4.83 -5.87
C GLY A 52 14.46 4.51 -6.26
N THR A 53 14.72 3.30 -6.75
CA THR A 53 16.07 2.92 -7.19
C THR A 53 16.46 3.69 -8.45
N ILE A 54 15.58 3.82 -9.44
CA ILE A 54 15.88 4.64 -10.63
C ILE A 54 16.21 6.07 -10.22
N LEU A 55 15.41 6.66 -9.34
CA LEU A 55 15.65 8.00 -8.81
C LEU A 55 17.01 8.10 -8.10
N ILE A 56 17.32 7.14 -7.22
CA ILE A 56 18.62 7.03 -6.54
C ILE A 56 19.76 7.01 -7.57
N LEU A 57 19.67 6.19 -8.62
CA LEU A 57 20.70 6.06 -9.63
C LEU A 57 20.92 7.39 -10.36
N PHE A 58 19.84 8.10 -10.74
CA PHE A 58 19.95 9.41 -11.38
C PHE A 58 20.63 10.46 -10.49
N VAL A 59 20.26 10.54 -9.20
CA VAL A 59 20.81 11.57 -8.30
C VAL A 59 22.18 11.21 -7.71
N SER A 60 22.50 9.91 -7.61
CA SER A 60 23.68 9.44 -6.87
C SER A 60 24.86 9.02 -7.75
N LEU A 61 24.63 8.51 -8.97
CA LEU A 61 25.73 8.11 -9.86
C LEU A 61 26.69 9.26 -10.21
N PRO A 62 26.24 10.51 -10.41
CA PRO A 62 27.15 11.65 -10.59
C PRO A 62 28.01 11.94 -9.35
N LEU A 63 27.57 11.48 -8.18
CA LEU A 63 28.18 11.74 -6.87
C LEU A 63 28.92 10.50 -6.32
N ILE A 64 29.12 9.46 -7.13
CA ILE A 64 29.59 8.14 -6.67
C ILE A 64 30.94 8.17 -5.93
N ASN A 65 31.79 9.17 -6.20
CA ASN A 65 33.08 9.34 -5.52
C ASN A 65 32.95 10.00 -4.12
N HIS A 66 31.76 10.45 -3.74
CA HIS A 66 31.48 11.13 -2.47
C HIS A 66 30.35 10.43 -1.71
N PRO A 67 30.64 9.38 -0.92
CA PRO A 67 29.62 8.56 -0.25
C PRO A 67 28.66 9.37 0.63
N ILE A 68 29.15 10.41 1.30
CA ILE A 68 28.29 11.29 2.12
C ILE A 68 27.26 12.02 1.25
N LEU A 69 27.65 12.49 0.06
CA LEU A 69 26.72 13.15 -0.85
C LEU A 69 25.72 12.15 -1.46
N VAL A 70 26.15 10.92 -1.76
CA VAL A 70 25.25 9.82 -2.18
C VAL A 70 24.20 9.54 -1.10
N TYR A 71 24.63 9.41 0.15
CA TYR A 71 23.73 9.20 1.29
C TYR A 71 22.68 10.31 1.38
N ILE A 72 23.11 11.58 1.34
CA ILE A 72 22.22 12.74 1.48
C ILE A 72 21.26 12.85 0.27
N ALA A 73 21.77 12.71 -0.95
CA ALA A 73 20.95 12.78 -2.17
C ALA A 73 19.91 11.65 -2.21
N GLY A 74 20.34 10.42 -1.85
CA GLY A 74 19.48 9.26 -1.70
C GLY A 74 18.39 9.47 -0.67
N LEU A 75 18.77 9.86 0.56
CA LEU A 75 17.85 10.14 1.66
C LEU A 75 16.78 11.16 1.26
N ILE A 76 17.18 12.30 0.68
CA ILE A 76 16.26 13.37 0.33
C ILE A 76 15.31 12.90 -0.78
N SER A 77 15.86 12.33 -1.86
CA SER A 77 15.07 11.93 -3.02
C SER A 77 14.06 10.82 -2.71
N THR A 78 14.46 9.80 -1.96
CA THR A 78 13.58 8.71 -1.51
C THR A 78 12.54 9.17 -0.50
N THR A 79 12.89 10.07 0.43
CA THR A 79 11.92 10.65 1.37
C THR A 79 10.85 11.46 0.65
N ILE A 80 11.23 12.24 -0.36
CA ILE A 80 10.29 12.98 -1.21
C ILE A 80 9.38 12.00 -1.95
N LEU A 81 9.94 10.93 -2.53
CA LEU A 81 9.17 9.90 -3.22
C LEU A 81 8.19 9.18 -2.30
N GLU A 82 8.62 8.79 -1.10
CA GLU A 82 7.81 8.13 -0.08
C GLU A 82 6.64 9.04 0.33
N TYR A 83 6.91 10.31 0.62
CA TYR A 83 5.86 11.27 0.95
C TYR A 83 4.86 11.46 -0.19
N PHE A 84 5.35 11.67 -1.41
CA PHE A 84 4.50 11.90 -2.57
C PHE A 84 3.64 10.67 -2.89
N THR A 85 4.24 9.48 -2.85
CA THR A 85 3.52 8.22 -3.10
C THR A 85 2.48 7.98 -2.01
N GLY A 86 2.84 8.15 -0.74
CA GLY A 86 1.90 8.04 0.39
C GLY A 86 0.73 9.03 0.27
N TRP A 87 1.01 10.28 -0.10
CA TRP A 87 -0.02 11.30 -0.34
C TRP A 87 -0.93 10.95 -1.53
N LEU A 88 -0.35 10.52 -2.65
CA LEU A 88 -1.08 10.18 -3.86
C LEU A 88 -2.01 9.00 -3.62
N MET A 89 -1.48 7.92 -3.01
CA MET A 89 -2.27 6.74 -2.66
C MET A 89 -3.38 7.07 -1.65
N GLU A 90 -3.09 7.85 -0.61
CA GLU A 90 -4.12 8.30 0.34
C GLU A 90 -5.18 9.17 -0.34
N THR A 91 -4.79 9.98 -1.32
CA THR A 91 -5.71 10.88 -2.03
C THR A 91 -6.63 10.12 -2.98
N ILE A 92 -6.11 9.15 -3.74
CA ILE A 92 -6.90 8.37 -4.70
C ILE A 92 -7.71 7.31 -3.95
N PHE A 93 -7.06 6.55 -3.08
CA PHE A 93 -7.64 5.37 -2.45
C PHE A 93 -8.19 5.60 -1.06
N LYS A 94 -8.08 6.81 -0.48
CA LYS A 94 -8.62 7.13 0.87
C LYS A 94 -8.14 6.18 1.99
N ILE A 95 -7.05 5.46 1.74
CA ILE A 95 -6.39 4.52 2.64
C ILE A 95 -4.92 4.92 2.69
N LYS A 96 -4.39 5.06 3.90
CA LYS A 96 -2.95 5.11 4.15
C LYS A 96 -2.43 3.68 4.23
N TYR A 97 -1.54 3.33 3.31
CA TYR A 97 -0.96 1.98 3.25
C TYR A 97 0.08 1.74 4.34
N TRP A 98 0.80 2.78 4.73
CA TRP A 98 1.62 2.81 5.93
C TRP A 98 1.27 4.07 6.72
N ASP A 99 1.43 3.99 8.04
CA ASP A 99 1.10 5.09 8.94
C ASP A 99 2.18 5.21 10.01
N TYR A 100 2.96 6.30 9.92
CA TYR A 100 4.01 6.65 10.87
C TYR A 100 3.52 7.61 11.96
N THR A 101 2.20 7.71 12.19
CA THR A 101 1.63 8.69 13.13
C THR A 101 2.20 8.54 14.55
N ASP A 102 2.52 7.32 14.97
CA ASP A 102 3.08 7.01 16.30
C ASP A 102 4.62 7.11 16.35
N ASP A 103 5.29 7.37 15.23
CA ASP A 103 6.74 7.50 15.16
C ASP A 103 7.21 8.94 15.46
N LYS A 104 8.38 9.06 16.08
CA LYS A 104 8.99 10.36 16.38
C LYS A 104 9.37 11.10 15.09
N PHE A 105 9.19 12.42 15.10
CA PHE A 105 9.48 13.30 13.95
C PHE A 105 8.78 12.86 12.66
N ASN A 106 7.53 12.38 12.78
CA ASN A 106 6.71 12.07 11.62
C ASN A 106 6.09 13.33 11.00
N TYR A 107 5.79 13.26 9.70
CA TYR A 107 5.03 14.30 9.02
C TYR A 107 3.76 13.71 8.39
N LYS A 108 2.60 14.12 8.94
CA LYS A 108 1.25 13.66 8.57
C LYS A 108 1.07 12.13 8.63
N GLY A 109 1.97 11.42 9.34
CA GLY A 109 2.06 9.96 9.35
C GLY A 109 2.47 9.32 8.01
N ARG A 110 3.04 10.08 7.06
CA ARG A 110 3.45 9.55 5.73
C ARG A 110 4.92 9.23 5.63
N ILE A 111 5.75 9.98 6.35
CA ILE A 111 7.20 9.79 6.47
C ILE A 111 7.58 10.04 7.94
N CYS A 112 8.71 9.48 8.37
CA CYS A 112 9.35 9.79 9.64
C CYS A 112 10.86 9.84 9.47
N LEU A 113 11.54 10.57 10.38
CA LEU A 113 12.99 10.76 10.31
C LEU A 113 13.77 9.44 10.30
N VAL A 114 13.32 8.45 11.08
CA VAL A 114 13.99 7.14 11.17
C VAL A 114 13.92 6.41 9.81
N SER A 115 12.77 6.41 9.15
CA SER A 115 12.61 5.84 7.80
C SER A 115 13.49 6.56 6.79
N SER A 116 13.51 7.90 6.81
CA SER A 116 14.37 8.72 5.95
C SER A 116 15.85 8.39 6.11
N LEU A 117 16.34 8.30 7.35
CA LEU A 117 17.74 7.93 7.63
C LEU A 117 18.08 6.53 7.12
N PHE A 118 17.15 5.58 7.27
CA PHE A 118 17.29 4.23 6.73
C PHE A 118 17.38 4.24 5.20
N TRP A 119 16.58 5.06 4.51
CA TRP A 119 16.66 5.18 3.05
C TRP A 119 18.01 5.71 2.56
N GLY A 120 18.66 6.60 3.32
CA GLY A 120 20.03 7.02 3.04
C GLY A 120 21.03 5.85 3.09
N VAL A 121 20.93 4.99 4.10
CA VAL A 121 21.79 3.79 4.22
C VAL A 121 21.50 2.82 3.08
N LEU A 122 20.22 2.59 2.78
CA LEU A 122 19.82 1.70 1.69
C LEU A 122 20.33 2.23 0.34
N THR A 123 20.36 3.54 0.14
CA THR A 123 20.93 4.15 -1.07
C THR A 123 22.39 3.79 -1.25
N LEU A 124 23.21 3.88 -0.20
CA LEU A 124 24.61 3.44 -0.26
C LEU A 124 24.72 1.96 -0.64
N PHE A 125 23.92 1.11 0.00
CA PHE A 125 23.91 -0.33 -0.29
C PHE A 125 23.51 -0.62 -1.75
N VAL A 126 22.48 0.06 -2.25
CA VAL A 126 22.03 -0.09 -3.63
C VAL A 126 23.11 0.37 -4.61
N VAL A 127 23.66 1.56 -4.44
CA VAL A 127 24.62 2.15 -5.40
C VAL A 127 25.94 1.38 -5.43
N TYR A 128 26.51 1.05 -4.27
CA TYR A 128 27.87 0.50 -4.20
C TYR A 128 27.92 -1.03 -4.21
N ILE A 129 26.84 -1.73 -3.84
CA ILE A 129 26.86 -3.20 -3.69
C ILE A 129 25.89 -3.87 -4.66
N ILE A 130 24.62 -3.45 -4.69
CA ILE A 130 23.60 -4.14 -5.49
C ILE A 130 23.68 -3.76 -6.98
N HIS A 131 23.92 -2.49 -7.30
CA HIS A 131 23.75 -2.00 -8.66
C HIS A 131 24.80 -2.55 -9.63
N ALA A 132 26.05 -2.66 -9.20
CA ALA A 132 27.15 -3.17 -10.02
C ALA A 132 26.88 -4.58 -10.62
N PRO A 133 26.52 -5.62 -9.84
CA PRO A 133 26.22 -6.93 -10.40
C PRO A 133 24.98 -6.92 -11.30
N ILE A 134 23.93 -6.17 -10.94
CA ILE A 134 22.71 -6.06 -11.77
C ILE A 134 23.02 -5.39 -13.11
N SER A 135 23.80 -4.31 -13.08
CA SER A 135 24.24 -3.61 -14.28
C SER A 135 25.00 -4.57 -15.19
N ASN A 136 25.93 -5.37 -14.65
CA ASN A 136 26.69 -6.32 -15.45
C ASN A 136 25.78 -7.36 -16.11
N ILE A 137 24.80 -7.90 -15.38
CA ILE A 137 23.81 -8.83 -15.94
C ILE A 137 23.08 -8.19 -17.12
N ILE A 138 22.57 -6.96 -16.96
CA ILE A 138 21.78 -6.27 -17.99
C ILE A 138 22.64 -5.86 -19.19
N SER A 139 23.89 -5.46 -18.97
CA SER A 139 24.83 -5.13 -20.05
C SER A 139 25.22 -6.35 -20.89
N ASN A 140 25.19 -7.55 -20.30
CA ASN A 140 25.50 -8.80 -21.00
C ASN A 140 24.30 -9.39 -21.75
N LEU A 141 23.09 -8.83 -21.59
CA LEU A 141 21.91 -9.27 -22.34
C LEU A 141 21.96 -8.74 -23.77
N GLY A 142 21.67 -9.60 -24.74
CA GLY A 142 21.44 -9.19 -26.12
C GLY A 142 20.28 -8.19 -26.23
N ASN A 143 20.35 -7.28 -27.21
CA ASN A 143 19.35 -6.22 -27.39
C ASN A 143 17.92 -6.80 -27.56
N THR A 144 17.76 -7.82 -28.40
CA THR A 144 16.47 -8.48 -28.62
C THR A 144 15.91 -9.09 -27.33
N THR A 145 16.74 -9.76 -26.55
CA THR A 145 16.34 -10.35 -25.26
C THR A 145 15.89 -9.27 -24.28
N THR A 146 16.64 -8.17 -24.18
CA THR A 146 16.29 -7.04 -23.30
C THR A 146 14.94 -6.43 -23.68
N ILE A 147 14.70 -6.23 -24.98
CA ILE A 147 13.43 -5.69 -25.49
C ILE A 147 12.27 -6.64 -25.16
N VAL A 148 12.40 -7.92 -25.50
CA VAL A 148 11.35 -8.93 -25.30
C VAL A 148 10.99 -9.06 -23.82
N LEU A 149 11.99 -9.20 -22.94
CA LEU A 149 11.76 -9.28 -21.49
C LEU A 149 11.08 -8.03 -20.95
N SER A 150 11.51 -6.84 -21.40
CA SER A 150 10.93 -5.56 -20.98
C SER A 150 9.47 -5.42 -21.39
N ILE A 151 9.11 -5.83 -22.61
CA ILE A 151 7.74 -5.78 -23.11
C ILE A 151 6.85 -6.76 -22.34
N ILE A 152 7.29 -8.02 -22.17
CA ILE A 152 6.53 -9.04 -21.44
C ILE A 152 6.29 -8.60 -20.00
N ALA A 153 7.34 -8.15 -19.30
CA ALA A 153 7.23 -7.65 -17.94
C ALA A 153 6.28 -6.44 -17.85
N SER A 154 6.30 -5.54 -18.84
CA SER A 154 5.40 -4.39 -18.88
C SER A 154 3.94 -4.77 -19.07
N ILE A 155 3.64 -5.73 -19.95
CA ILE A 155 2.26 -6.21 -20.14
C ILE A 155 1.72 -6.82 -18.85
N ILE A 156 2.50 -7.68 -18.19
CA ILE A 156 2.12 -8.30 -16.91
C ILE A 156 1.89 -7.24 -15.84
N PHE A 157 2.83 -6.29 -15.72
CA PHE A 157 2.76 -5.21 -14.74
C PHE A 157 1.52 -4.33 -14.97
N ILE A 158 1.25 -3.91 -16.21
CA ILE A 158 0.11 -3.05 -16.53
C ILE A 158 -1.21 -3.77 -16.23
N PHE A 159 -1.34 -5.04 -16.62
CA PHE A 159 -2.54 -5.81 -16.34
C PHE A 159 -2.79 -5.93 -14.84
N ASP A 160 -1.76 -6.28 -14.07
CA ASP A 160 -1.86 -6.37 -12.62
C ASP A 160 -2.13 -5.01 -11.97
N PHE A 161 -1.50 -3.94 -12.45
CA PHE A 161 -1.73 -2.59 -11.95
C PHE A 161 -3.17 -2.13 -12.16
N VAL A 162 -3.72 -2.32 -13.36
CA VAL A 162 -5.12 -1.97 -13.67
C VAL A 162 -6.06 -2.80 -12.81
N TYR A 163 -5.84 -4.10 -12.72
CA TYR A 163 -6.69 -4.99 -11.92
C TYR A 163 -6.62 -4.65 -10.43
N SER A 164 -5.41 -4.43 -9.88
CA SER A 164 -5.20 -4.07 -8.47
C SER A 164 -5.85 -2.71 -8.14
N THR A 165 -5.72 -1.73 -9.03
CA THR A 165 -6.41 -0.43 -8.92
C THR A 165 -7.92 -0.59 -8.85
N TYR A 166 -8.50 -1.39 -9.75
CA TYR A 166 -9.93 -1.66 -9.75
C TYR A 166 -10.40 -2.24 -8.40
N ASN A 167 -9.70 -3.23 -7.84
CA ASN A 167 -10.11 -3.84 -6.56
C ASN A 167 -9.98 -2.88 -5.38
N VAL A 168 -8.98 -2.00 -5.36
CA VAL A 168 -8.87 -1.00 -4.29
C VAL A 168 -10.00 0.03 -4.39
N LEU A 169 -10.36 0.44 -5.61
CA LEU A 169 -11.49 1.34 -5.82
C LEU A 169 -12.83 0.66 -5.46
N ASP A 170 -12.98 -0.64 -5.72
CA ASP A 170 -14.16 -1.40 -5.29
C ASP A 170 -14.22 -1.54 -3.75
N LEU A 171 -13.09 -1.86 -3.10
CA LEU A 171 -12.98 -1.85 -1.63
C LEU A 171 -13.41 -0.51 -1.05
N ASN A 172 -13.00 0.61 -1.66
CA ASN A 172 -13.44 1.93 -1.23
C ASN A 172 -14.94 2.17 -1.38
N ARG A 173 -15.58 1.61 -2.42
CA ARG A 173 -17.03 1.67 -2.56
C ARG A 173 -17.70 0.88 -1.44
N ILE A 174 -17.23 -0.33 -1.14
CA ILE A 174 -17.72 -1.16 -0.03
C ILE A 174 -17.59 -0.40 1.30
N LEU A 175 -16.41 0.14 1.60
CA LEU A 175 -16.14 0.93 2.80
C LEU A 175 -17.04 2.17 2.91
N LYS A 176 -17.28 2.86 1.78
CA LYS A 176 -18.20 4.02 1.73
C LYS A 176 -19.63 3.62 2.10
N PHE A 177 -20.15 2.53 1.55
CA PHE A 177 -21.50 2.05 1.88
C PHE A 177 -21.60 1.59 3.33
N MET A 178 -20.63 0.84 3.82
CA MET A 178 -20.57 0.41 5.22
C MET A 178 -20.55 1.61 6.18
N THR A 179 -19.77 2.65 5.85
CA THR A 179 -19.72 3.88 6.66
C THR A 179 -21.07 4.60 6.68
N LYS A 180 -21.72 4.74 5.51
CA LYS A 180 -23.05 5.37 5.42
C LYS A 180 -24.12 4.64 6.22
N ILE A 181 -24.19 3.31 6.09
CA ILE A 181 -25.16 2.48 6.85
C ILE A 181 -24.91 2.64 8.35
N ARG A 182 -23.65 2.67 8.78
CA ARG A 182 -23.30 2.88 10.18
C ARG A 182 -23.73 4.25 10.69
N GLU A 183 -23.47 5.32 9.94
CA GLU A 183 -23.94 6.68 10.29
C GLU A 183 -25.47 6.69 10.45
N GLU A 184 -26.22 6.06 9.53
CA GLU A 184 -27.67 5.91 9.64
C GLU A 184 -28.08 5.13 10.90
N MET A 185 -27.41 4.01 11.22
CA MET A 185 -27.66 3.25 12.45
C MET A 185 -27.39 4.06 13.72
N GLU A 186 -26.31 4.86 13.74
CA GLU A 186 -25.96 5.72 14.88
C GLU A 186 -27.00 6.83 15.09
N THR A 187 -27.51 7.44 14.01
CA THR A 187 -28.59 8.44 14.11
C THR A 187 -29.88 7.83 14.67
N LEU A 188 -30.28 6.64 14.19
CA LEU A 188 -31.47 5.95 14.70
C LEU A 188 -31.29 5.50 16.16
N SER A 189 -30.10 5.03 16.53
CA SER A 189 -29.79 4.67 17.92
C SER A 189 -29.88 5.88 18.85
N THR A 190 -29.42 7.04 18.40
CA THR A 190 -29.49 8.30 19.15
C THR A 190 -30.94 8.77 19.30
N GLN A 191 -31.74 8.70 18.23
CA GLN A 191 -33.17 9.02 18.28
C GLN A 191 -33.93 8.15 19.29
N ILE A 192 -33.62 6.85 19.38
CA ILE A 192 -34.18 5.98 20.41
C ILE A 192 -33.81 6.52 21.79
N LYS A 193 -32.52 6.74 22.07
CA LYS A 193 -32.05 7.19 23.39
C LYS A 193 -32.67 8.51 23.84
N GLU A 194 -32.78 9.48 22.94
CA GLU A 194 -33.27 10.83 23.26
C GLU A 194 -34.80 10.90 23.38
N LYS A 195 -35.53 10.09 22.61
CA LYS A 195 -37.00 10.16 22.55
C LYS A 195 -37.71 8.95 23.16
N THR A 196 -37.01 8.12 23.94
CA THR A 196 -37.57 6.93 24.61
C THR A 196 -38.82 7.26 25.43
N SER A 197 -38.88 8.47 26.03
CA SER A 197 -39.99 8.92 26.88
C SER A 197 -41.19 9.47 26.10
N SER A 198 -41.03 9.83 24.82
CA SER A 198 -42.02 10.55 24.01
C SER A 198 -42.49 9.80 22.76
N LEU A 199 -41.81 8.70 22.40
CA LEU A 199 -42.16 7.85 21.25
C LEU A 199 -43.26 6.86 21.64
N SER A 200 -44.23 6.64 20.75
CA SER A 200 -45.19 5.55 20.95
C SER A 200 -44.48 4.19 20.86
N SER A 201 -45.04 3.17 21.48
CA SER A 201 -44.53 1.78 21.37
C SER A 201 -44.43 1.31 19.91
N THR A 202 -45.31 1.82 19.04
CA THR A 202 -45.32 1.52 17.61
C THR A 202 -44.11 2.14 16.89
N ASP A 203 -43.78 3.40 17.19
CA ASP A 203 -42.62 4.08 16.58
C ASP A 203 -41.29 3.44 17.01
N LEU A 204 -41.19 3.03 18.28
CA LEU A 204 -40.04 2.30 18.79
C LEU A 204 -39.83 0.97 18.08
N ASN A 205 -40.91 0.24 17.79
CA ASN A 205 -40.83 -1.01 17.05
C ASN A 205 -40.40 -0.79 15.59
N LEU A 206 -40.93 0.23 14.92
CA LEU A 206 -40.56 0.59 13.55
C LEU A 206 -39.06 0.95 13.44
N ILE A 207 -38.54 1.75 14.38
CA ILE A 207 -37.12 2.14 14.38
C ILE A 207 -36.24 0.91 14.64
N LYS A 208 -36.63 0.03 15.56
CA LYS A 208 -35.89 -1.23 15.82
C LYS A 208 -35.85 -2.13 14.58
N GLU A 209 -36.95 -2.24 13.85
CA GLU A 209 -37.01 -3.00 12.59
C GLU A 209 -36.15 -2.36 11.48
N LYS A 210 -36.14 -1.04 11.38
CA LYS A 210 -35.22 -0.33 10.48
C LYS A 210 -33.75 -0.55 10.86
N LEU A 211 -33.44 -0.58 12.15
CA LEU A 211 -32.09 -0.83 12.64
C LEU A 211 -31.65 -2.28 12.36
N SER A 212 -32.54 -3.26 12.51
CA SER A 212 -32.24 -4.66 12.20
C SER A 212 -32.01 -4.86 10.69
N SER A 213 -32.83 -4.25 9.84
CA SER A 213 -32.65 -4.31 8.38
C SER A 213 -31.36 -3.63 7.90
N LEU A 214 -31.01 -2.46 8.44
CA LEU A 214 -29.73 -1.79 8.16
C LEU A 214 -28.53 -2.64 8.60
N LYS A 215 -28.64 -3.33 9.75
CA LYS A 215 -27.59 -4.24 10.22
C LYS A 215 -27.40 -5.42 9.25
N VAL A 216 -28.48 -6.00 8.74
CA VAL A 216 -28.41 -7.07 7.71
C VAL A 216 -27.77 -6.55 6.44
N GLU A 217 -28.10 -5.33 6.00
CA GLU A 217 -27.47 -4.70 4.84
C GLU A 217 -25.98 -4.45 5.06
N TYR A 218 -25.59 -3.96 6.24
CA TYR A 218 -24.20 -3.77 6.62
C TYR A 218 -23.39 -5.07 6.52
N ASP A 219 -23.92 -6.15 7.09
CA ASP A 219 -23.28 -7.47 7.06
C ASP A 219 -23.17 -8.01 5.62
N LYS A 220 -24.21 -7.81 4.79
CA LYS A 220 -24.19 -8.16 3.37
C LYS A 220 -23.08 -7.43 2.60
N TYR A 221 -22.83 -6.15 2.87
CA TYR A 221 -21.71 -5.43 2.26
C TYR A 221 -20.35 -5.89 2.79
N ALA A 222 -20.25 -6.21 4.08
CA ALA A 222 -19.02 -6.76 4.65
C ALA A 222 -18.67 -8.14 4.06
N GLU A 223 -19.65 -8.90 3.58
CA GLU A 223 -19.46 -10.19 2.89
C GLU A 223 -19.03 -10.05 1.43
N LYS A 224 -19.29 -8.92 0.77
CA LYS A 224 -18.78 -8.63 -0.59
C LYS A 224 -17.25 -8.51 -0.64
N VAL A 225 -16.59 -8.44 0.51
CA VAL A 225 -15.13 -8.41 0.62
C VAL A 225 -14.54 -9.76 0.15
N ASN A 226 -14.22 -9.80 -1.15
CA ASN A 226 -13.58 -10.94 -1.80
C ASN A 226 -12.14 -11.20 -1.32
N PHE A 227 -11.52 -12.26 -1.86
CA PHE A 227 -10.15 -12.64 -1.54
C PHE A 227 -9.12 -11.52 -1.80
N PHE A 228 -9.26 -10.75 -2.87
CA PHE A 228 -8.31 -9.70 -3.25
C PHE A 228 -8.36 -8.50 -2.32
N HIS A 229 -9.56 -8.09 -1.91
CA HIS A 229 -9.73 -7.07 -0.87
C HIS A 229 -9.01 -7.49 0.42
N LYS A 230 -9.17 -8.76 0.83
CA LYS A 230 -8.47 -9.31 2.00
C LYS A 230 -6.96 -9.31 1.82
N GLN A 231 -6.45 -9.60 0.62
CA GLN A 231 -5.02 -9.61 0.34
C GLN A 231 -4.40 -8.23 0.50
N ILE A 232 -5.02 -7.17 -0.04
CA ILE A 232 -4.54 -5.78 0.10
C ILE A 232 -4.50 -5.35 1.57
N ILE A 233 -5.56 -5.67 2.33
CA ILE A 233 -5.62 -5.35 3.77
C ILE A 233 -4.52 -6.10 4.53
N LYS A 234 -4.27 -7.37 4.19
CA LYS A 234 -3.22 -8.20 4.81
C LYS A 234 -1.82 -7.77 4.42
N ALA A 235 -1.64 -7.26 3.20
CA ALA A 235 -0.37 -6.76 2.71
C ALA A 235 0.10 -5.60 3.59
N TYR A 236 -0.83 -4.82 4.16
CA TYR A 236 -0.54 -3.65 4.99
C TYR A 236 -1.19 -3.69 6.38
N PRO A 237 -0.58 -4.41 7.35
CA PRO A 237 -1.12 -4.52 8.70
C PRO A 237 -1.27 -3.18 9.44
N SER A 238 -0.40 -2.20 9.18
CA SER A 238 -0.48 -0.84 9.74
C SER A 238 -1.40 0.10 8.96
N ALA A 239 -2.04 -0.35 7.88
CA ALA A 239 -2.88 0.53 7.06
C ALA A 239 -4.04 1.12 7.88
N SER A 240 -4.39 2.36 7.58
CA SER A 240 -5.46 3.10 8.23
C SER A 240 -6.28 3.89 7.20
N SER A 241 -7.49 4.32 7.55
CA SER A 241 -8.27 5.22 6.71
C SER A 241 -8.85 6.32 7.57
N LYS A 242 -8.60 7.59 7.23
CA LYS A 242 -9.26 8.70 7.93
C LYS A 242 -10.75 8.78 7.59
N LYS A 243 -11.11 8.47 6.34
CA LYS A 243 -12.47 8.62 5.83
C LYS A 243 -13.38 7.46 6.25
N PHE A 244 -12.84 6.24 6.30
CA PHE A 244 -13.61 5.02 6.56
C PHE A 244 -13.08 4.27 7.79
N ASN A 245 -12.49 4.98 8.76
CA ASN A 245 -11.68 4.41 9.85
C ASN A 245 -12.36 3.21 10.51
N GLU A 246 -13.59 3.41 10.91
CA GLU A 246 -14.39 2.46 11.67
C GLU A 246 -14.80 1.23 10.84
N ALA A 247 -15.33 1.42 9.63
CA ALA A 247 -15.66 0.32 8.72
C ALA A 247 -14.39 -0.48 8.35
N PHE A 248 -13.26 0.22 8.15
CA PHE A 248 -11.99 -0.40 7.81
C PHE A 248 -11.43 -1.23 8.97
N LYS A 249 -11.51 -0.76 10.22
CA LYS A 249 -11.15 -1.53 11.42
C LYS A 249 -11.99 -2.80 11.53
N VAL A 250 -13.32 -2.71 11.39
CA VAL A 250 -14.21 -3.89 11.45
C VAL A 250 -13.81 -4.94 10.41
N LEU A 251 -13.49 -4.53 9.17
CA LEU A 251 -13.00 -5.45 8.16
C LEU A 251 -11.64 -6.05 8.53
N LYS A 252 -10.69 -5.25 9.03
CA LYS A 252 -9.39 -5.75 9.50
C LYS A 252 -9.54 -6.80 10.59
N ASP A 253 -10.41 -6.54 11.57
CA ASP A 253 -10.66 -7.45 12.70
C ASP A 253 -11.32 -8.75 12.23
N LYS A 254 -12.32 -8.67 11.35
CA LYS A 254 -12.96 -9.86 10.75
C LYS A 254 -11.94 -10.71 9.98
N ILE A 255 -11.04 -10.07 9.24
CA ILE A 255 -9.98 -10.74 8.49
C ILE A 255 -8.93 -11.35 9.43
N GLY A 256 -8.52 -10.65 10.50
CA GLY A 256 -7.55 -11.12 11.48
C GLY A 256 -8.07 -12.31 12.31
N ASN A 257 -9.31 -12.23 12.78
CA ASN A 257 -9.93 -13.27 13.62
C ASN A 257 -10.22 -14.58 12.88
N THR A 258 -10.40 -14.54 11.55
CA THR A 258 -10.58 -15.75 10.73
C THR A 258 -9.35 -16.68 10.79
N PHE A 259 -8.18 -16.17 11.18
CA PHE A 259 -6.92 -16.94 11.19
C PHE A 259 -6.39 -17.30 12.58
N ARG A 260 -6.89 -16.68 13.66
CA ARG A 260 -6.61 -17.13 15.04
C ARG A 260 -7.36 -18.43 15.42
N ARG A 261 -8.30 -18.87 14.58
CA ARG A 261 -9.09 -20.10 14.77
C ARG A 261 -8.53 -21.32 14.02
N LYS A 262 -7.29 -21.27 13.55
CA LYS A 262 -6.55 -22.41 13.01
C LYS A 262 -5.25 -22.55 13.77
#